data_AF-A0A0V8HKE2-F1
#
_entry.id   AF-A0A0V8HKE2-F1
#
_cell.length_a   1.000
_cell.length_b   1.000
_cell.length_c   1.000
_cell.angle_alpha   90.00
_cell.angle_beta   90.00
_cell.angle_gamma   90.00
#
_symmetry.space_group_name_H-M   'P 1'
#
loop_
_entity.id
_entity.type
_entity.pdbx_description
1 polymer ?
#
loop_
_entity_poly.entity_id
_entity_poly.type
_entity_poly.pdbx_seq_one_letter_code
_entity_poly.pdbx_strand_id
1 'polypeptide(L)'
;MVNTLPGKIAAIILVVFVIQLIAFIVAVFSSNGFGAMVNFIQFAPSTAVMGLLFGALGVKKEKGAGRMISVITLLIGLIFAGISLIILFGYSFGG
;
A
#
# COMPACT_ATOMS: atom_id res chain seq x y z
N MET A 1 12.65 3.61 18.05
CA MET A 1 11.27 4.05 18.35
C MET A 1 10.87 5.06 17.29
N VAL A 2 9.62 5.01 16.80
CA VAL A 2 9.11 5.95 15.80
C VAL A 2 8.65 7.21 16.53
N ASN A 3 9.29 8.34 16.26
CA ASN A 3 9.22 9.49 17.16
C ASN A 3 8.36 10.63 16.61
N THR A 4 8.15 10.70 15.30
CA THR A 4 7.41 11.76 14.61
C THR A 4 6.02 11.29 14.19
N LEU A 5 5.07 12.23 14.11
CA LEU A 5 3.72 11.94 13.65
C LEU A 5 3.69 11.28 12.24
N PRO A 6 4.46 11.75 11.24
CA PRO A 6 4.52 11.10 9.93
C PRO A 6 5.07 9.68 9.99
N GLY A 7 6.08 9.42 10.83
CA GLY A 7 6.59 8.07 11.05
C GLY A 7 5.52 7.15 11.66
N LYS A 8 4.77 7.63 12.66
CA LYS A 8 3.68 6.85 13.30
C LYS A 8 2.59 6.51 12.29
N ILE A 9 2.20 7.47 11.46
CA ILE A 9 1.23 7.26 10.38
C ILE A 9 1.78 6.27 9.35
N ALA A 10 3.07 6.38 8.96
CA ALA A 10 3.70 5.42 8.05
C ALA A 10 3.72 3.99 8.61
N ALA A 11 3.90 3.82 9.92
CA ALA A 11 3.81 2.52 10.59
C ALA A 11 2.39 1.96 10.58
N ILE A 12 1.37 2.80 10.82
CA ILE A 12 -0.05 2.39 10.73
C ILE A 12 -0.37 1.98 9.29
N ILE A 13 0.05 2.75 8.29
CA ILE A 13 -0.19 2.43 6.88
C ILE A 13 0.52 1.13 6.49
N LEU A 14 1.70 0.86 7.04
CA LEU A 14 2.38 -0.42 6.83
C LEU A 14 1.53 -1.60 7.31
N VAL A 15 0.88 -1.48 8.47
CA VAL A 15 -0.08 -2.49 8.96
C VAL A 15 -1.28 -2.61 8.02
N VAL A 16 -1.81 -1.49 7.52
CA VAL A 16 -2.90 -1.50 6.54
C VAL A 16 -2.49 -2.25 5.26
N PHE A 17 -1.26 -2.06 4.76
CA PHE A 17 -0.77 -2.82 3.60
C PHE A 17 -0.73 -4.33 3.87
N VAL A 18 -0.29 -4.74 5.07
CA VAL A 18 -0.28 -6.16 5.44
C VAL A 18 -1.71 -6.73 5.47
N ILE A 19 -2.66 -6.00 6.07
CA ILE A 19 -4.07 -6.41 6.10
C ILE A 19 -4.64 -6.51 4.69
N GLN A 20 -4.36 -5.53 3.83
CA GLN A 20 -4.78 -5.56 2.42
C GLN A 20 -4.21 -6.76 1.67
N LEU A 21 -2.94 -7.11 1.90
CA LEU A 21 -2.33 -8.28 1.28
C LEU A 21 -3.02 -9.57 1.72
N ILE A 22 -3.30 -9.72 3.02
CA ILE A 22 -4.03 -10.87 3.55
C ILE A 22 -5.44 -10.92 2.96
N ALA A 23 -6.17 -9.81 2.94
CA ALA A 23 -7.51 -9.73 2.38
C ALA A 23 -7.53 -10.07 0.88
N PHE A 24 -6.52 -9.61 0.13
CA PHE A 24 -6.37 -9.97 -1.28
C PHE A 24 -6.16 -11.47 -1.47
N ILE A 25 -5.25 -12.08 -0.71
CA ILE A 25 -5.00 -13.53 -0.76
C ILE A 25 -6.29 -14.30 -0.44
N VAL A 26 -7.01 -13.92 0.63
CA VAL A 26 -8.29 -14.56 0.98
C VAL A 26 -9.31 -14.40 -0.14
N ALA A 27 -9.41 -13.22 -0.75
CA ALA A 27 -10.34 -12.98 -1.85
C ALA A 27 -10.01 -13.81 -3.09
N VAL A 28 -8.73 -14.06 -3.39
CA VAL A 28 -8.31 -14.93 -4.50
C VAL A 28 -8.84 -16.34 -4.31
N PHE A 29 -8.82 -16.86 -3.07
CA PHE A 29 -9.30 -18.21 -2.76
C PHE A 29 -10.82 -18.30 -2.55
N SER A 30 -11.48 -17.22 -2.12
CA SER A 30 -12.91 -17.25 -1.75
C SER A 30 -13.85 -16.74 -2.85
N SER A 31 -13.40 -15.76 -3.64
CA SER A 31 -14.28 -14.92 -4.47
C SER A 31 -13.90 -14.93 -5.94
N ASN A 32 -13.08 -15.90 -6.37
CA ASN A 32 -12.41 -16.00 -7.67
C ASN A 32 -11.43 -14.85 -7.98
N GLY A 33 -10.53 -15.06 -8.96
CA GLY A 33 -9.44 -14.11 -9.25
C GLY A 33 -9.93 -12.72 -9.67
N PHE A 34 -11.08 -12.63 -10.34
CA PHE A 34 -11.65 -11.35 -10.77
C PHE A 34 -12.20 -10.56 -9.59
N GLY A 35 -12.95 -11.20 -8.68
CA GLY A 35 -13.45 -10.56 -7.46
C GLY A 35 -12.32 -10.00 -6.59
N ALA A 36 -11.20 -10.73 -6.50
CA ALA A 36 -10.01 -10.27 -5.80
C ALA A 36 -9.39 -9.01 -6.42
N MET A 37 -9.31 -8.95 -7.75
CA MET A 37 -8.79 -7.78 -8.47
C MET A 37 -9.66 -6.53 -8.28
N VAL A 38 -10.98 -6.68 -8.36
CA VAL A 38 -11.92 -5.56 -8.14
C VAL A 38 -11.80 -5.02 -6.72
N ASN A 39 -11.77 -5.90 -5.73
CA ASN A 39 -11.61 -5.51 -4.33
C ASN A 39 -10.25 -4.82 -4.09
N PHE A 40 -9.17 -5.34 -4.72
CA PHE A 40 -7.86 -4.71 -4.65
C PHE A 40 -7.89 -3.27 -5.20
N ILE A 41 -8.45 -3.04 -6.39
CA ILE A 41 -8.51 -1.71 -7.00
C ILE A 41 -9.36 -0.71 -6.20
N GLN A 42 -10.38 -1.16 -5.48
CA GLN A 42 -11.20 -0.25 -4.67
C GLN A 42 -10.41 0.40 -3.53
N PHE A 43 -9.47 -0.33 -2.93
CA PHE A 43 -8.76 0.13 -1.73
C PHE A 43 -7.28 0.44 -1.97
N ALA A 44 -6.60 -0.24 -2.89
CA ALA A 44 -5.15 -0.11 -3.10
C ALA A 44 -4.70 1.27 -3.59
N PRO A 45 -5.43 2.02 -4.45
CA PRO A 45 -5.01 3.35 -4.89
C PRO A 45 -4.93 4.36 -3.74
N SER A 46 -5.95 4.38 -2.86
CA SER A 46 -6.00 5.34 -1.75
C SER A 46 -4.96 5.01 -0.67
N THR A 47 -4.79 3.73 -0.34
CA THR A 47 -3.75 3.30 0.62
C THR A 47 -2.35 3.47 0.06
N ALA A 48 -2.13 3.22 -1.24
CA ALA A 48 -0.86 3.48 -1.90
C ALA A 48 -0.48 4.96 -1.86
N VAL A 49 -1.41 5.87 -2.20
CA VAL A 49 -1.15 7.33 -2.12
C VAL A 49 -0.80 7.75 -0.70
N MET A 50 -1.54 7.28 0.31
CA MET A 50 -1.21 7.58 1.71
C MET A 50 0.16 7.01 2.09
N GLY A 51 0.49 5.78 1.69
CA GLY A 51 1.78 5.14 1.94
C GLY A 51 2.95 5.89 1.31
N LEU A 52 2.77 6.39 0.09
CA LEU A 52 3.76 7.22 -0.60
C LEU A 52 3.97 8.57 0.10
N LEU A 53 2.88 9.26 0.45
CA LEU A 53 2.95 10.57 1.10
C LEU A 53 3.61 10.48 2.48
N PHE A 54 3.10 9.62 3.35
CA PHE A 54 3.60 9.49 4.72
C PHE A 54 4.91 8.71 4.79
N GLY A 55 5.16 7.79 3.87
CA GLY A 55 6.48 7.17 3.69
C GLY A 55 7.53 8.21 3.34
N ALA A 56 7.29 9.08 2.35
CA ALA A 56 8.25 10.10 1.93
C ALA A 56 8.52 11.13 3.04
N LEU A 57 7.45 11.59 3.71
CA LEU A 57 7.56 12.51 4.84
C LEU A 57 8.26 11.87 6.04
N GLY A 58 7.98 10.59 6.32
CA GLY A 58 8.61 9.81 7.38
C GLY A 58 10.11 9.60 7.12
N VAL A 59 10.51 9.32 5.88
CA VAL A 59 11.92 9.17 5.49
C VAL A 59 12.73 10.44 5.75
N LYS A 60 12.13 11.62 5.52
CA LYS A 60 12.78 12.91 5.77
C LYS A 60 12.88 13.26 7.27
N LYS A 61 11.93 12.81 8.08
CA LYS A 61 11.78 13.25 9.48
C LYS A 61 12.27 12.25 10.52
N GLU A 62 12.35 10.96 10.18
CA GLU A 62 12.80 9.90 11.08
C GLU A 62 14.29 9.57 10.91
N LYS A 63 14.89 9.00 11.96
CA LYS A 63 16.24 8.41 11.94
C LYS A 63 16.20 6.96 12.43
N GLY A 64 17.19 6.16 12.05
CA GLY A 64 17.31 4.75 12.46
C GLY A 64 16.09 3.91 12.03
N ALA A 65 15.55 3.13 12.97
CA ALA A 65 14.44 2.20 12.72
C ALA A 65 13.16 2.88 12.18
N GLY A 66 12.84 4.10 12.61
CA GLY A 66 11.66 4.82 12.10
C GLY A 66 11.80 5.21 10.63
N ARG A 67 13.04 5.51 10.20
CA ARG A 67 13.35 5.78 8.79
C ARG A 67 13.21 4.50 7.97
N MET A 68 13.68 3.37 8.48
CA MET A 68 13.54 2.06 7.83
C MET A 68 12.06 1.71 7.57
N ILE A 69 11.20 1.85 8.59
CA ILE A 69 9.75 1.64 8.44
C ILE A 69 9.19 2.54 7.34
N SER A 70 9.55 3.83 7.35
CA SER A 70 9.06 4.79 6.35
C SER A 70 9.53 4.46 4.92
N VAL A 71 10.76 3.95 4.75
CA VAL A 71 11.26 3.46 3.46
C VAL A 71 10.47 2.25 2.99
N ILE A 72 10.23 1.27 3.87
CA ILE A 72 9.46 0.06 3.53
C ILE A 72 8.04 0.43 3.13
N THR A 73 7.37 1.31 3.89
CA THR A 73 6.03 1.81 3.56
C THR A 73 6.01 2.48 2.18
N LEU A 74 7.03 3.27 1.86
CA LEU A 74 7.14 3.93 0.56
C LEU A 74 7.34 2.94 -0.60
N LEU A 75 8.20 1.93 -0.42
CA LEU A 75 8.44 0.89 -1.43
C LEU A 75 7.19 0.05 -1.67
N ILE A 76 6.50 -0.37 -0.62
CA ILE A 76 5.24 -1.13 -0.74
C ILE A 76 4.17 -0.26 -1.39
N GLY A 77 4.08 1.02 -1.02
CA GLY A 77 3.18 1.98 -1.66
C GLY A 77 3.42 2.11 -3.17
N LEU A 78 4.69 2.13 -3.62
CA LEU A 78 5.02 2.14 -5.05
C LEU A 78 4.55 0.86 -5.75
N ILE A 79 4.74 -0.30 -5.12
CA ILE A 79 4.30 -1.59 -5.68
C ILE A 79 2.78 -1.63 -5.79
N PHE A 80 2.06 -1.27 -4.73
CA PHE A 80 0.60 -1.24 -4.73
C PHE A 80 0.04 -0.25 -5.74
N ALA A 81 0.64 0.94 -5.87
CA ALA A 81 0.28 1.91 -6.90
C ALA A 81 0.51 1.34 -8.30
N GLY A 82 1.69 0.77 -8.56
CA GLY A 82 2.03 0.18 -9.87
C GLY A 82 1.08 -0.94 -10.27
N ILE A 83 0.82 -1.89 -9.36
CA ILE A 83 -0.15 -2.97 -9.60
C ILE A 83 -1.55 -2.40 -9.83
N SER A 84 -1.99 -1.44 -9.00
CA SER A 84 -3.31 -0.83 -9.15
C SER A 84 -3.48 -0.16 -10.52
N LEU A 85 -2.46 0.56 -10.99
CA LEU A 85 -2.46 1.18 -12.31
C LEU A 85 -2.49 0.12 -13.42
N ILE A 86 -1.69 -0.93 -13.32
CA ILE A 86 -1.68 -2.02 -14.31
C ILE A 86 -3.06 -2.69 -14.40
N ILE A 87 -3.71 -2.99 -13.27
CA ILE A 87 -5.02 -3.65 -13.30
C ILE A 87 -6.10 -2.65 -13.78
N LEU A 88 -6.09 -1.40 -13.30
CA LEU A 88 -7.09 -0.40 -13.69
C LEU A 88 -7.02 -0.08 -15.19
N PHE A 89 -5.83 0.23 -15.71
CA PHE A 89 -5.63 0.59 -17.11
C PHE A 89 -5.59 -0.65 -18.02
N GLY A 90 -4.99 -1.76 -17.58
CA GLY A 90 -4.96 -2.99 -18.35
C GLY A 90 -6.36 -3.56 -18.57
N TYR A 91 -7.23 -3.49 -17.56
CA TYR A 91 -8.61 -3.95 -17.69
C TYR A 91 -9.51 -2.93 -18.41
N SER A 92 -9.31 -1.63 -18.19
CA SER A 92 -10.15 -0.59 -18.79
C SER A 92 -9.86 -0.32 -20.28
N PHE A 93 -8.67 -0.66 -20.78
CA PHE A 93 -8.27 -0.40 -22.18
C PHE A 93 -8.00 -1.67 -23.00
N GLY A 94 -8.02 -2.85 -22.37
CA GLY A 94 -7.82 -4.15 -23.03
C GLY A 94 -9.09 -5.01 -23.16
N GLY A 95 -10.24 -4.50 -22.72
CA GLY A 95 -11.55 -5.14 -22.80
C GLY A 95 -12.37 -4.70 -24.01
#